data_AF-A0A4Q5ELV6-F1
#
_entry.id   AF-A0A4Q5ELV6-F1
#
_cell.length_a   1.000
_cell.length_b   1.000
_cell.length_c   1.000
_cell.angle_alpha   90.00
_cell.angle_beta   90.00
_cell.angle_gamma   90.00
#
_symmetry.space_group_name_H-M   'P 1'
#
loop_
_entity.id
_entity.type
_entity.pdbx_description
1 polymer ?
#
loop_
_entity_poly.entity_id
_entity_poly.type
_entity_poly.pdbx_seq_one_letter_code
_entity_poly.pdbx_strand_id
1 'polypeptide(L)' 'MEALTGVNVALLTIYDMCKAIDKSMELTDIHLVEKSGGKSGLYRNPKE' A
#
# COMPACT_ATOMS: atom_id res chain seq x y z
N MET A 1 5.62 8.78 3.20
CA MET A 1 5.95 8.17 1.89
C MET A 1 6.32 6.70 2.11
N GLU A 2 7.22 6.46 3.05
CA GLU A 2 7.76 5.21 3.57
C GLU A 2 6.70 4.11 3.74
N ALA A 3 5.56 4.40 4.36
CA ALA A 3 4.50 3.40 4.55
C ALA A 3 3.92 2.90 3.21
N LEU A 4 3.59 3.82 2.30
CA LEU A 4 3.05 3.47 0.98
C LEU A 4 4.11 2.83 0.10
N THR A 5 5.37 3.25 0.19
CA THR A 5 6.47 2.58 -0.52
C THR A 5 6.67 1.16 0.01
N GLY A 6 6.65 0.97 1.32
CA GLY A 6 6.84 -0.33 1.96
C GLY A 6 5.79 -1.36 1.55
N VAL A 7 4.50 -0.97 1.57
CA VAL A 7 3.43 -1.87 1.11
C VAL A 7 3.56 -2.20 -0.38
N ASN A 8 3.92 -1.22 -1.22
CA ASN A 8 4.14 -1.47 -2.65
C ASN A 8 5.29 -2.46 -2.90
N VAL A 9 6.41 -2.32 -2.20
CA VAL A 9 7.54 -3.28 -2.32
C VAL A 9 7.13 -4.67 -1.86
N ALA A 10 6.38 -4.79 -0.76
CA ALA A 10 5.88 -6.07 -0.28
C ALA A 10 4.93 -6.73 -1.30
N LEU A 11 3.99 -5.97 -1.86
CA LEU A 11 3.05 -6.46 -2.88
C LEU A 11 3.76 -6.85 -4.18
N LEU A 12 4.75 -6.08 -4.63
CA LEU A 12 5.58 -6.43 -5.78
C LEU A 12 6.38 -7.71 -5.54
N THR A 13 6.82 -7.96 -4.31
CA THR A 13 7.49 -9.24 -3.95
C THR A 13 6.52 -10.42 -4.07
N ILE A 14 5.27 -10.26 -3.62
CA ILE A 14 4.23 -11.29 -3.80
C ILE A 14 3.94 -11.51 -5.29
N TYR A 15 3.80 -10.43 -6.07
CA TYR A 15 3.63 -10.54 -7.51
C TYR A 15 4.79 -11.30 -8.14
N ASP A 16 6.04 -11.01 -7.75
CA ASP A 16 7.22 -11.70 -8.26
C ASP A 16 7.17 -13.22 -8.01
N MET A 17 6.70 -13.65 -6.85
CA MET A 17 6.53 -15.07 -6.52
C MET A 17 5.39 -15.75 -7.31
N CYS A 18 4.31 -15.02 -7.61
CA CYS A 18 3.09 -15.60 -8.18
C CYS A 18 2.94 -15.40 -9.70
N LYS A 19 3.72 -14.50 -10.33
CA LYS A 19 3.61 -14.14 -11.76
C LYS A 19 3.77 -15.29 -12.75
N ALA A 20 4.32 -16.42 -12.32
CA ALA A 20 4.43 -17.63 -13.13
C ALA A 20 3.07 -18.34 -13.32
N ILE A 21 2.16 -18.16 -12.36
CA ILE A 21 0.82 -18.76 -12.34
C ILE A 21 -0.15 -17.85 -13.10
N ASP A 22 -0.16 -16.57 -12.77
CA ASP A 22 -1.02 -15.57 -13.39
C ASP A 22 -0.28 -14.23 -13.48
N LYS A 23 -0.21 -13.66 -14.68
CA LYS A 23 0.41 -12.35 -14.93
C LYS A 23 -0.58 -11.19 -14.87
N SER A 24 -1.88 -11.49 -14.87
CA SER A 24 -2.95 -10.49 -14.88
C SER A 24 -3.32 -9.97 -13.49
N MET A 25 -2.67 -10.46 -12.43
CA MET A 25 -2.89 -9.99 -11.06
C MET A 25 -2.76 -8.47 -10.96
N GLU A 26 -3.71 -7.84 -10.27
CA GLU A 26 -3.74 -6.40 -10.03
C GLU A 26 -3.47 -6.11 -8.54
N LEU A 27 -2.72 -5.03 -8.28
CA LEU A 27 -2.53 -4.50 -6.93
C LEU A 27 -3.51 -3.35 -6.72
N THR A 28 -4.55 -3.56 -5.91
CA THR A 28 -5.65 -2.61 -5.73
C THR A 28 -5.74 -2.08 -4.30
N ASP A 29 -6.53 -1.03 -4.11
CA ASP A 29 -6.89 -0.47 -2.80
C ASP A 29 -5.72 -0.01 -1.91
N ILE A 30 -4.61 0.42 -2.54
CA ILE A 30 -3.44 0.91 -1.82
C ILE A 30 -3.64 2.39 -1.48
N HIS A 31 -3.81 2.69 -0.20
CA HIS A 31 -3.97 4.06 0.26
C HIS A 31 -3.53 4.22 1.73
N LEU A 32 -3.49 5.47 2.21
CA LEU A 32 -3.07 5.78 3.59
C LEU A 32 -4.27 5.72 4.52
N VAL A 33 -4.29 4.77 5.45
CA VAL A 33 -5.36 4.60 6.45
C VAL A 33 -5.28 5.67 7.55
N GLU A 34 -4.10 5.85 8.14
CA GLU A 34 -3.88 6.81 9.22
C GLU A 34 -2.47 7.39 9.15
N LYS A 35 -2.33 8.64 9.58
CA LYS A 35 -1.05 9.27 9.87
C LYS A 35 -1.21 10.16 11.09
N SER A 36 -0.31 10.02 12.05
CA SER A 36 -0.21 10.92 13.20
C SER A 36 1.05 11.79 13.14
N GLY A 37 1.00 12.95 13.80
CA GLY A 37 2.14 13.85 13.96
C GLY A 37 2.39 14.86 12.83
N GLY A 38 3.31 15.80 13.09
CA GLY A 38 3.60 16.95 12.24
C GLY A 38 2.57 18.08 12.37
N LYS A 39 2.77 19.16 11.58
CA LYS A 39 1.90 20.36 11.61
C LYS A 39 0.42 20.04 11.33
N SER A 40 0.16 19.01 10.53
CA SER A 40 -1.18 18.58 10.14
C SER A 40 -1.92 17.77 11.20
N GLY A 41 -1.24 17.33 12.27
CA GLY A 41 -1.85 16.48 13.30
C GLY A 41 -2.28 15.10 12.78
N LEU A 42 -3.32 14.55 13.41
CA LEU A 42 -3.91 13.26 13.08
C LEU A 42 -4.75 13.35 11.80
N TYR A 43 -4.44 12.49 10.84
CA TYR A 43 -5.24 12.22 9.66
C TYR A 43 -5.71 10.77 9.69
N ARG A 44 -7.00 10.56 9.42
CA ARG A 44 -7.59 9.24 9.22
C ARG A 44 -8.41 9.26 7.93
N ASN A 45 -8.25 8.24 7.09
CA ASN A 45 -8.99 8.14 5.85
C ASN A 45 -10.49 8.05 6.15
N PRO A 46 -11.34 8.95 5.60
CA PRO A 46 -12.78 8.89 5.82
C PRO A 46 -13.48 7.66 5.21
N LYS A 47 -12.79 6.93 4.32
CA LYS A 47 -13.32 5.74 3.66
C LYS A 47 -12.98 4.42 4.37
N GLU A 48 -12.19 4.49 5.44
CA GLU A 48 -11.78 3.35 6.28
C GLU A 48 -12.68 3.19 7.52
#